data_AF-A0AB72UJ89-F1
#
_entry.id   AF-A0AB72UJ89-F1
#
_cell.length_a   1.000
_cell.length_b   1.000
_cell.length_c   1.000
_cell.angle_alpha   90.00
_cell.angle_beta   90.00
_cell.angle_gamma   90.00
#
_symmetry.space_group_name_H-M   'P 1'
#
loop_
_entity.id
_entity.type
_entity.pdbx_description
1 polymer ?
#
loop_
_entity_poly.entity_id
_entity_poly.type
_entity_poly.pdbx_seq_one_letter_code
_entity_poly.pdbx_strand_id
1 'polypeptide(L)' 'MTDQKIPINERGALDIGTRVLCYFNNRRNSRIGYVAEVRKDNILVDFNDGFIGTYPHEDVMRDTKA' A
#
# COMPACT_ATOMS: atom_id res chain seq x y z
N MET A 1 -12.32 -13.88 -11.59
CA MET A 1 -10.94 -13.75 -11.08
C MET A 1 -11.04 -12.95 -9.80
N THR A 2 -10.76 -13.57 -8.66
CA THR A 2 -10.99 -12.99 -7.32
C THR A 2 -9.72 -12.27 -6.91
N ASP A 3 -9.76 -10.94 -6.77
CA ASP A 3 -8.65 -10.14 -6.25
C ASP A 3 -8.30 -10.64 -4.84
N GLN A 4 -7.17 -11.35 -4.72
CA GLN A 4 -6.76 -11.97 -3.46
C GLN A 4 -6.10 -10.89 -2.59
N LYS A 5 -6.83 -10.40 -1.59
CA LYS A 5 -6.35 -9.44 -0.61
C LYS A 5 -5.52 -10.16 0.45
N ILE A 6 -4.20 -10.06 0.39
CA ILE A 6 -3.30 -10.61 1.41
C ILE A 6 -3.02 -9.49 2.43
N PRO A 7 -3.53 -9.59 3.68
CA PRO A 7 -3.22 -8.61 4.71
C PRO A 7 -1.73 -8.64 5.04
N ILE A 8 -1.13 -7.47 5.14
CA ILE A 8 0.31 -7.27 5.36
C ILE A 8 0.60 -7.44 6.86
N ASN A 9 0.53 -8.67 7.37
CA ASN A 9 0.98 -8.96 8.72
C ASN A 9 2.49 -9.21 8.72
N GLU A 10 3.19 -8.27 9.36
CA GLU A 10 4.51 -8.37 9.98
C GLU A 10 5.66 -9.00 9.15
N ARG A 11 6.55 -8.11 8.69
CA ARG A 11 7.99 -8.34 8.38
C ARG A 11 8.39 -8.94 7.03
N GLY A 12 7.52 -9.06 6.03
CA GLY A 12 7.97 -9.73 4.78
C GLY A 12 7.33 -9.41 3.43
N ALA A 13 6.56 -8.34 3.21
CA ALA A 13 5.77 -8.29 1.97
C ALA A 13 5.80 -7.00 1.12
N LEU A 14 6.48 -5.93 1.56
CA LEU A 14 6.60 -4.69 0.79
C LEU A 14 8.05 -4.24 0.74
N ASP A 15 8.65 -4.41 -0.42
CA ASP A 15 9.93 -3.77 -0.75
C ASP A 15 9.68 -2.36 -1.29
N ILE A 16 10.67 -1.48 -1.15
CA ILE A 16 10.66 -0.18 -1.83
C ILE A 16 10.47 -0.41 -3.33
N GLY A 17 9.58 0.38 -3.94
CA GLY A 17 9.15 0.22 -5.33
C GLY A 17 8.03 -0.80 -5.55
N THR A 18 7.54 -1.46 -4.50
CA THR A 18 6.36 -2.34 -4.64
C THR A 18 5.12 -1.52 -4.96
N ARG A 19 4.38 -1.92 -6.00
CA ARG A 19 3.09 -1.34 -6.34
C ARG A 19 2.04 -1.76 -5.30
N VAL A 20 1.38 -0.78 -4.71
CA VAL A 20 0.42 -0.97 -3.62
C VAL A 20 -0.86 -0.20 -3.88
N LEU A 21 -1.93 -0.70 -3.26
CA LEU A 21 -3.22 -0.05 -3.17
C LEU A 21 -3.40 0.48 -1.74
N CYS A 22 -3.53 1.79 -1.60
CA CYS A 22 -3.73 2.47 -0.32
C CYS A 22 -5.19 2.84 -0.16
N TYR A 23 -5.82 2.37 0.91
CA TYR A 23 -7.21 2.65 1.24
C TYR A 23 -7.32 3.87 2.17
N PHE A 24 -8.38 4.66 1.99
CA PHE A 24 -8.69 5.81 2.85
C PHE A 24 -10.20 6.05 2.91
N ASN A 25 -10.64 6.93 3.82
CA ASN A 25 -12.06 7.18 4.13
C ASN A 25 -12.79 5.88 4.49
N ASN A 26 -12.32 5.16 5.51
CA ASN A 26 -12.87 3.88 5.97
C ASN A 26 -12.97 2.82 4.85
N ARG A 27 -11.90 2.70 4.05
CA ARG A 27 -11.79 1.75 2.93
C ARG A 27 -12.83 1.93 1.82
N ARG A 28 -13.47 3.10 1.73
CA ARG A 28 -14.39 3.45 0.63
C ARG A 28 -13.66 3.90 -0.63
N ASN A 29 -12.48 4.48 -0.48
CA ASN A 29 -11.67 4.93 -1.58
C ASN A 29 -10.31 4.24 -1.55
N SER A 30 -9.70 4.08 -2.71
CA SER A 30 -8.37 3.50 -2.85
C SER A 30 -7.55 4.22 -3.90
N ARG A 31 -6.25 4.34 -3.68
CA ARG A 31 -5.31 4.94 -4.62
C ARG A 31 -4.11 4.02 -4.83
N ILE A 32 -3.64 3.93 -6.06
CA ILE A 32 -2.46 3.13 -6.42
C ILE A 32 -1.22 3.99 -6.33
N GLY A 33 -0.20 3.49 -5.65
CA GLY A 33 1.12 4.10 -5.57
C GLY A 33 2.22 3.05 -5.45
N TYR A 34 3.43 3.52 -5.17
CA TYR A 34 4.62 2.71 -4.96
C TYR A 34 5.19 2.96 -3.58
N VAL A 35 5.64 1.90 -2.92
CA VAL A 35 6.27 2.00 -1.60
C VAL A 35 7.56 2.81 -1.73
N ALA A 36 7.61 3.96 -1.06
CA ALA A 36 8.81 4.78 -0.97
C ALA A 36 9.66 4.39 0.24
N GLU A 37 9.03 4.07 1.37
CA GLU A 37 9.70 3.69 2.61
C GLU A 37 8.79 2.80 3.46
N VAL A 38 9.35 1.78 4.11
CA VAL A 38 8.64 0.95 5.08
C VAL A 38 9.16 1.26 6.48
N ARG A 39 8.28 1.80 7.34
CA ARG A 39 8.58 2.09 8.74
C ARG A 39 7.88 1.07 9.63
N LYS A 40 8.26 1.09 10.91
CA LYS A 40 7.70 0.19 11.93
C LYS A 40 6.18 0.28 12.01
N ASP A 41 5.63 1.50 12.01
CA ASP A 41 4.20 1.73 12.28
C ASP A 41 3.41 2.17 11.03
N ASN A 42 4.09 2.53 9.94
CA ASN A 42 3.46 3.02 8.71
C ASN A 42 4.34 2.80 7.48
N ILE A 43 3.77 3.07 6.31
CA ILE A 43 4.41 2.97 5.01
C ILE A 43 4.27 4.31 4.31
N LEU A 44 5.36 4.82 3.75
CA LEU A 44 5.34 5.96 2.84
C LEU A 44 5.10 5.43 1.44
N VAL A 45 4.14 6.05 0.75
CA VAL A 45 3.75 5.69 -0.60
C VAL A 45 3.84 6.92 -1.49
N ASP A 46 4.58 6.78 -2.58
CA ASP A 46 4.67 7.75 -3.65
C ASP A 46 3.60 7.44 -4.70
N PHE A 47 2.78 8.43 -5.02
CA PHE A 47 1.70 8.32 -5.98
C PHE A 47 2.10 8.94 -7.32
N ASN A 48 1.53 8.43 -8.41
CA ASN A 48 1.89 8.86 -9.77
C ASN A 48 1.67 10.35 -10.07
N ASP A 49 0.96 11.08 -9.21
CA ASP A 49 0.77 12.53 -9.30
C ASP A 49 1.86 13.34 -8.56
N GLY A 50 2.88 12.68 -8.02
CA GLY A 50 3.95 13.30 -7.22
C GLY A 50 3.55 13.59 -5.77
N PHE A 51 2.36 13.14 -5.34
CA PHE A 51 1.97 13.21 -3.94
C PHE A 51 2.62 12.06 -3.16
N ILE A 52 3.13 12.34 -1.95
CA ILE A 52 3.64 11.33 -1.04
C ILE A 52 2.72 11.29 0.18
N GLY A 53 2.16 10.11 0.47
CA GLY A 53 1.29 9.88 1.62
C GLY A 53 1.86 8.85 2.59
N THR A 54 1.49 8.97 3.86
CA THR A 54 1.82 7.99 4.91
C THR A 54 0.56 7.21 5.29
N TYR A 55 0.65 5.88 5.28
CA TYR A 55 -0.48 4.99 5.54
C TYR A 55 -0.13 3.94 6.60
N PRO A 56 -1.07 3.57 7.48
CA PRO A 56 -0.88 2.43 8.37
C PRO A 56 -0.84 1.13 7.55
N HIS A 57 -0.11 0.13 8.06
CA HIS A 57 0.07 -1.16 7.37
C HIS A 57 -1.26 -1.83 6.98
N GLU A 58 -2.31 -1.67 7.80
CA GLU A 58 -3.64 -2.26 7.57
C GLU A 58 -4.41 -1.66 6.38
N ASP A 59 -4.06 -0.44 5.96
CA ASP A 59 -4.70 0.27 4.85
C ASP A 59 -3.89 0.16 3.56
N VAL A 60 -2.73 -0.48 3.59
CA VAL A 60 -1.92 -0.76 2.40
C VAL A 60 -2.08 -2.23 2.05
N MET A 61 -2.40 -2.49 0.78
CA MET A 61 -2.42 -3.85 0.24
C MET A 61 -1.51 -3.92 -0.97
N ARG A 62 -0.79 -5.03 -1.13
CA ARG A 62 -0.03 -5.28 -2.36
C ARG A 62 -1.01 -5.43 -3.51
N ASP A 63 -0.87 -4.61 -4.55
CA ASP A 63 -1.67 -4.79 -5.76
C ASP A 63 -1.05 -5.95 -6.57
N THR A 64 -1.69 -7.12 -6.52
CA THR A 64 -1.20 -8.35 -7.17
C THR A 64 -1.73 -8.54 -8.59
N LYS A 65 -2.39 -7.52 -9.16
CA LYS A 65 -2.77 -7.54 -10.58
C LYS A 65 -1.52 -7.51 -11.46
N ALA A 66 -1.25 -8.66 -12.08
CA ALA A 66 -0.44 -8.82 -13.27
C ALA A 66 -1.13 -8.21 -14.50
#